data_AF-A0AAW4VM26-F1
#
_entry.id   AF-A0AAW4VM26-F1
#
_cell.length_a   1.000
_cell.length_b   1.000
_cell.length_c   1.000
_cell.angle_alpha   90.00
_cell.angle_beta   90.00
_cell.angle_gamma   90.00
#
_symmetry.space_group_name_H-M   'P 1'
#
loop_
_entity.id
_entity.type
_entity.pdbx_description
1 polymer ?
#
loop_
_entity_poly.entity_id
_entity_poly.type
_entity_poly.pdbx_seq_one_letter_code
_entity_poly.pdbx_strand_id
1 'polypeptide(L)'
;MEYKLIAFDMDGTLLNSNKQISKKTQEAIARAVAYNKIVILNTGRNSAELEALKVAGLAVVMDNAIDEIKQYGDVIVSDCDHDGCVEAIEKYLLKE
;
A
#
# COMPACT_ATOMS: atom_id res chain seq x y z
N MET A 1 -0.52 -2.79 -17.80
CA MET A 1 -1.66 -3.40 -17.09
C MET A 1 -2.28 -2.31 -16.25
N GLU A 2 -3.61 -2.19 -16.25
CA GLU A 2 -4.33 -1.17 -15.49
C GLU A 2 -4.92 -1.79 -14.22
N TYR A 3 -4.48 -1.34 -13.04
CA TYR A 3 -5.08 -1.78 -11.78
C TYR A 3 -6.35 -0.97 -11.48
N LYS A 4 -7.39 -1.67 -11.01
CA LYS A 4 -8.66 -1.08 -10.59
C LYS A 4 -8.84 -1.07 -9.08
N LEU A 5 -7.98 -1.78 -8.36
CA LEU A 5 -8.07 -1.99 -6.93
C LEU A 5 -6.69 -1.90 -6.30
N ILE A 6 -6.60 -1.26 -5.13
CA ILE A 6 -5.49 -1.38 -4.19
C ILE A 6 -6.01 -1.84 -2.84
N ALA A 7 -5.26 -2.72 -2.20
CA ALA A 7 -5.56 -3.22 -0.86
C ALA A 7 -4.42 -2.80 0.07
N PHE A 8 -4.73 -2.05 1.12
CA PHE A 8 -3.74 -1.59 2.09
C PHE A 8 -3.83 -2.38 3.40
N ASP A 9 -2.68 -2.79 3.90
CA ASP A 9 -2.56 -3.07 5.33
C ASP A 9 -2.69 -1.78 6.15
N MET A 10 -2.95 -1.94 7.44
CA MET A 10 -3.17 -0.82 8.35
C MET A 10 -1.85 -0.35 8.97
N ASP A 11 -1.30 -1.10 9.92
CA ASP A 11 -0.20 -0.62 10.76
C ASP A 11 1.15 -0.66 10.05
N GLY A 12 1.84 0.48 9.99
CA GLY A 12 3.10 0.56 9.25
C GLY A 12 2.91 0.59 7.74
N THR A 13 1.67 0.74 7.27
CA THR A 13 1.28 0.92 5.86
C THR A 13 0.38 2.14 5.71
N LEU A 14 -0.93 2.00 5.94
CA LEU A 14 -1.89 3.10 5.86
C LEU A 14 -1.81 4.05 7.06
N LEU A 15 -1.55 3.49 8.24
CA LEU A 15 -1.35 4.21 9.48
C LEU A 15 0.14 4.49 9.67
N ASN A 16 0.45 5.76 9.90
CA ASN A 16 1.79 6.22 10.23
C ASN A 16 2.20 5.79 11.66
N SER A 17 3.41 6.17 12.08
CA SER A 17 3.94 5.87 13.42
C SER A 17 3.04 6.35 14.58
N ASN A 18 2.24 7.39 14.35
CA ASN A 18 1.29 7.96 15.31
C ASN A 18 -0.14 7.37 15.20
N LYS A 19 -0.34 6.28 14.44
CA LYS A 19 -1.65 5.65 14.18
C LYS A 19 -2.65 6.59 13.49
N GLN A 20 -2.15 7.47 12.64
CA GLN A 20 -2.95 8.43 11.88
C GLN A 20 -2.76 8.22 10.39
N ILE A 21 -3.78 8.57 9.61
CA ILE A 21 -3.67 8.64 8.15
C ILE A 21 -3.29 10.07 7.78
N SER A 22 -2.18 10.25 7.05
CA SER A 22 -1.74 11.58 6.62
C SER A 22 -2.79 12.24 5.72
N LYS A 23 -2.87 13.58 5.75
CA LYS A 23 -3.79 14.33 4.88
C LYS A 23 -3.57 14.01 3.40
N LYS A 24 -2.31 13.87 2.97
CA LYS A 24 -1.97 13.53 1.59
C LYS A 24 -2.45 12.13 1.20
N THR A 25 -2.31 11.15 2.09
CA THR A 25 -2.82 9.79 1.85
C THR A 25 -4.34 9.80 1.73
N GLN A 26 -5.05 10.56 2.58
CA GLN A 26 -6.51 10.73 2.45
C GLN A 26 -6.91 11.35 1.10
N GLU A 27 -6.20 12.40 0.66
CA GLU A 27 -6.44 13.05 -0.63
C GLU A 27 -6.14 12.14 -1.82
N ALA A 28 -5.08 11.33 -1.75
CA ALA A 28 -4.75 10.34 -2.79
C ALA A 28 -5.81 9.25 -2.89
N ILE A 29 -6.29 8.73 -1.76
CA ILE A 29 -7.40 7.75 -1.71
C ILE A 29 -8.67 8.37 -2.29
N ALA A 30 -9.01 9.61 -1.90
CA ALA A 30 -10.19 10.30 -2.41
C ALA A 30 -10.13 10.50 -3.93
N ARG A 31 -8.96 10.88 -4.46
CA ARG A 31 -8.74 10.92 -5.91
C ARG A 31 -8.93 9.54 -6.53
N ALA A 32 -8.33 8.50 -5.96
CA ALA A 32 -8.46 7.15 -6.51
C ALA A 32 -9.92 6.71 -6.63
N VAL A 33 -10.71 6.94 -5.59
CA VAL A 33 -12.15 6.67 -5.59
C VAL A 33 -12.89 7.51 -6.64
N ALA A 34 -12.55 8.79 -6.78
CA ALA A 34 -13.13 9.66 -7.81
C ALA A 34 -12.83 9.19 -9.25
N TYR A 35 -11.70 8.52 -9.46
CA TYR A 35 -11.33 7.84 -10.72
C TYR A 35 -11.88 6.40 -10.83
N ASN A 36 -12.94 6.07 -10.08
CA ASN A 36 -13.58 4.74 -10.06
C ASN A 36 -12.62 3.59 -9.68
N LYS A 37 -11.56 3.88 -8.93
CA LYS A 37 -10.69 2.85 -8.35
C LYS A 37 -11.23 2.42 -6.99
N ILE A 38 -10.97 1.17 -6.64
CA ILE A 38 -11.39 0.55 -5.39
C ILE A 38 -10.21 0.60 -4.41
N VAL A 39 -10.44 1.10 -3.21
CA VAL A 39 -9.47 1.10 -2.11
C VAL A 39 -10.08 0.30 -0.97
N ILE A 40 -9.42 -0.79 -0.57
CA ILE A 40 -9.87 -1.65 0.53
C ILE A 40 -8.79 -1.82 1.58
N LEU A 41 -9.21 -2.20 2.79
CA LEU A 41 -8.30 -2.61 3.85
C LEU A 41 -8.08 -4.12 3.76
N ASN A 42 -6.83 -4.55 3.90
CA ASN A 42 -6.41 -5.94 3.96
C ASN A 42 -5.37 -6.10 5.06
N THR A 43 -5.77 -6.69 6.18
CA THR A 43 -4.91 -6.88 7.35
C THR A 43 -4.58 -8.35 7.56
N GLY A 44 -3.32 -8.62 7.87
CA GLY A 44 -2.84 -9.93 8.30
C GLY A 44 -2.71 -10.02 9.83
N ARG A 45 -2.73 -11.24 10.36
CA ARG A 45 -2.52 -11.52 11.80
C ARG A 45 -1.14 -12.09 12.10
N ASN A 46 -0.49 -12.74 11.14
CA ASN A 46 0.83 -13.36 11.37
C ASN A 46 1.67 -13.41 10.09
N SER A 47 2.97 -13.63 10.26
CA SER A 47 3.94 -13.67 9.16
C SER A 47 3.76 -14.83 8.18
N ALA A 48 3.04 -15.90 8.54
CA ALA A 48 2.77 -17.01 7.60
C ALA A 48 1.85 -16.58 6.45
N GLU A 49 1.15 -15.45 6.58
CA GLU A 49 0.28 -14.88 5.55
C GLU A 49 1.05 -14.05 4.52
N LEU A 50 2.35 -13.77 4.75
CA LEU A 50 3.19 -12.99 3.83
C LEU A 50 3.38 -13.68 2.47
N GLU A 51 3.25 -15.00 2.40
CA GLU A 51 3.25 -15.76 1.15
C GLU A 51 2.14 -15.28 0.19
N ALA A 52 1.06 -14.68 0.70
CA ALA A 52 0.02 -14.08 -0.13
C ALA A 52 0.53 -12.93 -1.02
N LEU A 53 1.62 -12.26 -0.63
CA LEU A 53 2.26 -11.25 -1.47
C LEU A 53 2.83 -11.85 -2.77
N LYS A 54 3.36 -13.08 -2.74
CA LYS A 54 3.94 -13.74 -3.93
C LYS A 54 2.93 -14.07 -5.02
N VAL A 55 1.65 -14.18 -4.65
CA VAL A 55 0.57 -14.49 -5.60
C VAL A 55 -0.22 -13.24 -6.00
N ALA A 56 0.09 -12.08 -5.42
CA ALA A 56 -0.52 -10.83 -5.81
C ALA A 56 -0.11 -10.45 -7.24
N GLY A 57 -0.97 -9.73 -7.95
CA GLY A 57 -0.62 -9.19 -9.27
C GLY A 57 0.40 -8.05 -9.21
N LEU A 58 0.59 -7.44 -8.03
CA LEU A 58 1.66 -6.51 -7.69
C LEU A 58 1.72 -6.40 -6.16
N ALA A 59 2.84 -6.81 -5.55
CA ALA A 59 3.13 -6.64 -4.14
C ALA A 59 3.95 -5.36 -3.91
N VAL A 60 3.31 -4.35 -3.33
CA VAL A 60 3.97 -3.09 -2.94
C VAL A 60 4.30 -3.13 -1.45
N VAL A 61 5.56 -2.93 -1.09
CA VAL A 61 6.05 -2.99 0.30
C VAL A 61 6.58 -1.63 0.72
N MET A 62 6.28 -1.21 1.96
CA MET A 62 6.77 0.04 2.53
C MET A 62 8.23 -0.10 2.98
N ASP A 63 9.03 0.97 2.89
CA ASP A 63 10.45 0.90 3.28
C ASP A 63 10.68 0.65 4.79
N ASN A 64 9.71 0.95 5.66
CA ASN A 64 9.80 0.60 7.08
C ASN A 64 9.52 -0.88 7.38
N ALA A 65 9.19 -1.70 6.38
CA ALA A 65 8.99 -3.12 6.58
C ALA A 65 10.32 -3.82 6.93
N ILE A 66 10.25 -4.93 7.68
CA ILE A 66 11.42 -5.76 7.94
C ILE A 66 11.93 -6.41 6.64
N ASP A 67 13.23 -6.74 6.58
CA ASP A 67 13.85 -7.34 5.38
C ASP A 67 13.15 -8.63 4.93
N GLU A 68 12.66 -9.42 5.90
CA GLU A 68 11.89 -10.62 5.61
C GLU A 68 10.60 -10.31 4.85
N ILE A 69 9.95 -9.16 5.05
CA ILE A 69 8.76 -8.77 4.28
C ILE A 69 9.18 -8.23 2.91
N LYS A 70 10.26 -7.45 2.85
CA LYS A 70 10.75 -6.81 1.62
C LYS A 70 11.08 -7.83 0.52
N GLN A 71 11.60 -9.02 0.86
CA GLN A 71 11.86 -10.10 -0.11
C GLN A 71 10.59 -10.65 -0.80
N TYR A 72 9.40 -10.40 -0.26
CA TYR A 72 8.12 -10.81 -0.86
C TYR A 72 7.51 -9.72 -1.75
N GLY A 73 8.06 -8.50 -1.75
CA GLY A 73 7.58 -7.38 -2.54
C GLY A 73 8.15 -7.36 -3.95
N ASP A 74 7.33 -6.98 -4.92
CA ASP A 74 7.80 -6.67 -6.28
C ASP A 74 8.46 -5.29 -6.32
N VAL A 75 7.96 -4.36 -5.50
CA VAL A 75 8.45 -2.98 -5.43
C VAL A 75 8.45 -2.49 -3.98
N ILE A 76 9.44 -1.66 -3.66
CA ILE A 76 9.51 -0.94 -2.39
C ILE A 76 9.19 0.54 -2.68
N VAL A 77 8.29 1.12 -1.88
CA VAL A 77 7.96 2.55 -1.88
C VAL A 77 8.42 3.18 -0.57
N SER A 78 8.30 4.50 -0.44
CA SER A 78 8.54 5.18 0.84
C SER A 78 7.79 4.55 2.00
N ASP A 79 8.23 4.83 3.23
CA ASP A 79 7.55 4.32 4.42
C ASP A 79 6.20 5.03 4.70
N CYS A 80 5.53 4.57 5.76
CA CYS A 80 4.24 5.10 6.20
C CYS A 80 4.28 6.53 6.76
N ASP A 81 5.45 7.05 7.15
CA ASP A 81 5.66 8.43 7.60
C ASP A 81 6.05 9.36 6.44
N HIS A 82 6.48 8.80 5.30
CA HIS A 82 7.00 9.51 4.13
C HIS A 82 6.21 9.25 2.84
N ASP A 83 4.88 9.19 2.95
CA ASP A 83 3.94 9.16 1.82
C ASP A 83 3.99 7.89 0.94
N GLY A 84 4.42 6.73 1.47
CA GLY A 84 4.45 5.45 0.73
C GLY A 84 3.14 5.04 0.07
N CYS A 85 2.01 5.22 0.77
CA CYS A 85 0.69 4.96 0.20
C CYS A 85 0.36 5.91 -0.98
N VAL A 86 0.77 7.17 -0.90
CA VAL A 86 0.58 8.15 -1.98
C VAL A 86 1.38 7.71 -3.20
N GLU A 87 2.66 7.37 -2.99
CA GLU A 87 3.52 6.85 -4.05
C GLU A 87 2.90 5.63 -4.73
N ALA A 88 2.38 4.67 -3.96
CA ALA A 88 1.74 3.48 -4.49
C ALA A 88 0.51 3.81 -5.36
N ILE A 89 -0.35 4.73 -4.88
CA ILE A 89 -1.56 5.15 -5.59
C ILE A 89 -1.19 5.84 -6.90
N GLU A 90 -0.31 6.84 -6.87
CA GLU A 90 0.05 7.61 -8.07
C GLU A 90 0.75 6.75 -9.12
N LYS A 91 1.72 5.93 -8.69
CA LYS A 91 2.56 5.17 -9.63
C LYS A 91 1.88 3.94 -10.21
N TYR A 92 0.98 3.30 -9.48
CA TYR A 92 0.46 1.99 -9.88
C TYR A 92 -1.06 1.96 -10.06
N LEU A 93 -1.83 2.73 -9.30
CA LEU A 93 -3.29 2.71 -9.38
C LEU A 93 -3.86 3.78 -10.33
N LEU A 94 -3.30 4.99 -10.30
CA LEU A 94 -3.71 6.14 -11.11
C LEU A 94 -2.79 6.43 -12.28
N LYS A 95 -1.89 5.49 -12.59
CA LYS A 95 -1.01 5.58 -13.75
C LYS A 95 -1.84 5.71 -15.04
N GLU A 96 -1.50 6.70 -15.86
CA GLU A 96 -2.02 6.87 -17.23
C GLU A 96 -1.61 5.68 -18.14
#